data_AF-A0A1E3G2L7-F1
#
_entry.id   AF-A0A1E3G2L7-F1
#
_cell.length_a   1.000
_cell.length_b   1.000
_cell.length_c   1.000
_cell.angle_alpha   90.00
_cell.angle_beta   90.00
_cell.angle_gamma   90.00
#
_symmetry.space_group_name_H-M   'P 1'
#
loop_
_entity.id
_entity.type
_entity.pdbx_description
1 polymer ?
#
loop_
_entity_poly.entity_id
_entity_poly.type
_entity_poly.pdbx_seq_one_letter_code
_entity_poly.pdbx_strand_id
1 'polypeptide(L)'
;METIELSAGEEIFKAGDVGKYIYVLKSGKVKISVGLYDFFLTAQEPVAFGLEVLLGKPYTETCRAVEDTKLIRCEKNEFLDVYTRTDVGKNSLVEYMRRTARALGWI
;
A
#
# COMPACT_ATOMS: atom_id res chain seq x y z
N MET A 1 5.14 4.93 14.21
CA MET A 1 4.51 5.44 12.98
C MET A 1 5.12 6.78 12.66
N GLU A 2 5.44 7.02 11.40
CA GLU A 2 6.05 8.27 10.94
C GLU A 2 5.31 8.78 9.72
N THR A 3 5.17 10.11 9.60
CA THR A 3 4.66 10.71 8.37
C THR A 3 5.81 10.93 7.40
N ILE A 4 5.70 10.42 6.18
CA ILE A 4 6.65 10.67 5.09
C ILE A 4 5.97 11.45 3.97
N GLU A 5 6.73 12.32 3.33
CA GLU A 5 6.31 13.12 2.18
C GLU A 5 7.16 12.70 0.98
N LEU A 6 6.52 12.54 -0.17
CA LEU A 6 7.14 12.08 -1.41
C LEU A 6 6.71 12.98 -2.55
N SER A 7 7.65 13.37 -3.39
CA SER A 7 7.40 14.06 -4.65
C SER A 7 6.89 13.09 -5.72
N ALA A 8 6.24 13.66 -6.74
CA ALA A 8 5.81 12.90 -7.91
C ALA A 8 6.95 12.05 -8.52
N GLY A 9 6.68 10.77 -8.77
CA GLY A 9 7.62 9.83 -9.36
C GLY A 9 8.51 9.09 -8.36
N GLU A 10 8.56 9.50 -7.10
CA GLU A 10 9.36 8.80 -6.09
C GLU A 10 8.84 7.38 -5.80
N GLU A 11 9.77 6.45 -5.67
CA GLU A 11 9.46 5.05 -5.38
C GLU A 11 9.32 4.83 -3.87
N ILE A 12 8.22 4.18 -3.47
CA ILE A 12 7.92 3.87 -2.07
C ILE A 12 8.53 2.51 -1.71
N PHE A 13 8.37 1.53 -2.60
CA PHE A 13 9.02 0.22 -2.56
C PHE A 13 8.87 -0.49 -3.90
N LYS A 14 9.68 -1.54 -4.12
CA LYS A 14 9.63 -2.38 -5.30
C LYS A 14 9.26 -3.83 -4.99
N ALA A 15 8.63 -4.48 -5.95
CA ALA A 15 8.36 -5.92 -5.88
C ALA A 15 9.67 -6.70 -5.72
N GLY A 16 9.69 -7.63 -4.78
CA GLY A 16 10.86 -8.41 -4.39
C GLY A 16 11.69 -7.79 -3.26
N ASP A 17 11.52 -6.51 -2.93
CA ASP A 17 12.19 -5.92 -1.77
C ASP A 17 11.69 -6.57 -0.47
N VAL A 18 12.59 -6.68 0.51
CA VAL A 18 12.24 -7.15 1.84
C VAL A 18 11.21 -6.20 2.44
N GLY A 19 10.00 -6.70 2.69
CA GLY A 19 8.89 -5.95 3.25
C GLY A 19 9.20 -5.51 4.68
N LYS A 20 9.43 -4.21 4.89
CA LYS A 20 9.73 -3.64 6.22
C LYS A 20 8.56 -2.87 6.81
N TYR A 21 7.82 -2.15 5.97
CA TYR A 21 6.80 -1.21 6.41
C TYR A 21 5.49 -1.36 5.66
N ILE A 22 4.41 -1.01 6.33
CA ILE A 22 3.07 -0.86 5.75
C ILE A 22 2.81 0.64 5.65
N TYR A 23 2.18 1.06 4.56
CA TYR A 23 1.97 2.48 4.27
C TYR A 23 0.48 2.78 4.21
N VAL A 24 0.05 3.83 4.88
CA VAL A 24 -1.32 4.35 4.81
C VAL A 24 -1.31 5.65 4.03
N LEU A 25 -2.12 5.75 2.99
CA LEU A 25 -2.23 6.95 2.15
C LEU A 25 -3.03 8.03 2.89
N LYS A 26 -2.39 9.16 3.19
CA LYS A 26 -3.03 10.30 3.87
C LYS A 26 -3.53 11.35 2.89
N SER A 27 -2.74 11.64 1.86
CA SER A 27 -3.11 12.56 0.77
C SER A 27 -2.28 12.25 -0.46
N GLY A 28 -2.79 12.64 -1.64
CA GLY A 28 -2.12 12.42 -2.92
C GLY A 28 -2.62 11.16 -3.64
N LYS A 29 -1.78 10.68 -4.56
CA LYS A 29 -2.08 9.54 -5.44
C LYS A 29 -0.85 8.67 -5.62
N VAL A 30 -1.04 7.37 -5.50
CA VAL A 30 0.01 6.37 -5.75
C VAL A 30 -0.40 5.43 -6.88
N LYS A 31 0.61 4.91 -7.57
CA LYS A 31 0.47 3.83 -8.55
C LYS A 31 1.04 2.55 -7.96
N ILE A 32 0.23 1.50 -7.97
CA ILE A 32 0.62 0.14 -7.60
C ILE A 32 0.69 -0.71 -8.87
N SER A 33 1.86 -1.27 -9.15
CA SER A 33 2.09 -2.16 -10.28
C SER A 33 2.20 -3.60 -9.79
N VAL A 34 1.37 -4.50 -10.34
CA VAL A 34 1.35 -5.94 -10.04
C VAL A 34 1.42 -6.70 -11.36
N GLY A 35 2.58 -7.29 -11.66
CA GLY A 35 2.83 -7.91 -12.97
C GLY A 35 2.69 -6.89 -14.10
N LEU A 36 1.74 -7.12 -15.01
CA LEU A 36 1.45 -6.24 -16.16
C LEU A 36 0.34 -5.20 -15.88
N TYR A 37 -0.21 -5.17 -14.67
CA TYR A 37 -1.36 -4.34 -14.32
C TYR A 37 -0.95 -3.18 -13.42
N ASP A 38 -1.44 -1.99 -13.77
CA ASP A 38 -1.31 -0.77 -12.97
C ASP A 38 -2.65 -0.42 -12.31
N PHE A 39 -2.58 -0.06 -11.04
CA PHE A 39 -3.70 0.38 -10.21
C PHE A 39 -3.37 1.74 -9.60
N PHE A 40 -4.38 2.59 -9.42
CA PHE A 40 -4.21 3.90 -8.84
C PHE A 40 -5.04 4.03 -7.57
N LEU A 41 -4.38 4.37 -6.47
CA LEU A 41 -5.04 4.64 -5.20
C LEU A 41 -4.99 6.14 -4.92
N THR A 42 -6.10 6.67 -4.42
CA THR A 42 -6.23 8.06 -3.98
C THR A 42 -6.68 8.09 -2.52
N ALA A 43 -6.37 9.18 -1.82
CA ALA A 43 -6.75 9.36 -0.41
C ALA A 43 -8.23 9.68 -0.19
N GLN A 44 -9.12 9.37 -1.15
CA GLN A 44 -10.57 9.58 -0.98
C GLN A 44 -11.15 8.69 0.12
N GLU A 45 -10.58 7.50 0.29
CA GLU A 45 -10.86 6.60 1.40
C GLU A 45 -9.56 6.17 2.07
N PRO A 46 -9.57 5.87 3.38
CA PRO A 46 -8.40 5.35 4.06
C PRO A 46 -7.98 4.01 3.45
N VAL A 47 -6.79 3.98 2.86
CA VAL A 47 -6.24 2.79 2.21
C VAL A 47 -4.78 2.60 2.57
N ALA A 48 -4.41 1.36 2.80
CA ALA A 48 -3.05 0.92 3.09
C ALA A 48 -2.58 -0.11 2.05
N PHE A 49 -1.26 -0.17 1.88
CA PHE A 49 -0.60 -1.06 0.94
C PHE A 49 0.75 -1.53 1.50
N GLY A 50 1.32 -2.59 0.91
CA GLY A 50 2.44 -3.32 1.48
C GLY A 50 2.04 -4.29 2.59
N LEU A 51 0.81 -4.84 2.52
CA LEU A 51 0.24 -5.72 3.55
C LEU A 51 0.99 -7.05 3.70
N GLU A 52 1.84 -7.43 2.74
CA GLU A 52 2.69 -8.62 2.78
C GLU A 52 3.64 -8.64 3.99
N VAL A 53 3.98 -7.47 4.51
CA VAL A 53 4.76 -7.29 5.74
C VAL A 53 4.08 -7.95 6.94
N LEU A 54 2.74 -8.00 6.98
CA LEU A 54 2.00 -8.72 8.03
C LEU A 54 2.36 -10.21 8.06
N LEU A 55 2.66 -10.78 6.90
CA LEU A 55 3.03 -12.19 6.72
C LEU A 55 4.55 -12.41 6.73
N GLY A 56 5.36 -11.35 6.90
CA GLY A 56 6.81 -11.43 6.82
C GLY A 56 7.32 -11.79 5.42
N LYS A 57 6.57 -11.44 4.37
CA LYS A 57 6.93 -11.71 2.98
C LYS A 57 7.51 -10.46 2.30
N PRO A 58 8.35 -10.62 1.26
CA PRO A 58 8.71 -9.52 0.35
C PRO A 58 7.47 -8.88 -0.27
N TYR A 59 7.59 -7.64 -0.73
CA TYR A 59 6.51 -6.99 -1.48
C TYR A 59 6.26 -7.75 -2.80
N THR A 60 4.98 -7.93 -3.12
CA THR A 60 4.56 -8.52 -4.41
C THR A 60 4.20 -7.44 -5.43
N GLU A 61 4.07 -6.20 -4.97
CA GLU A 61 3.69 -5.04 -5.77
C GLU A 61 4.86 -4.03 -5.80
N THR A 62 4.91 -3.17 -6.82
CA THR A 62 5.78 -1.98 -6.84
C THR A 62 4.91 -0.75 -6.64
N CYS A 63 5.28 0.15 -5.73
CA CYS A 63 4.49 1.33 -5.42
C CYS A 63 5.29 2.63 -5.62
N ARG A 64 4.71 3.60 -6.33
CA ARG A 64 5.32 4.92 -6.58
C ARG A 64 4.31 6.05 -6.42
N ALA A 65 4.79 7.20 -5.97
CA ALA A 65 4.01 8.43 -5.96
C ALA A 65 3.73 8.90 -7.41
N VAL A 66 2.49 9.32 -7.68
CA VAL A 66 2.09 9.88 -8.98
C VAL A 66 2.07 11.40 -8.94
N GLU A 67 1.82 11.95 -7.76
CA GLU A 67 1.84 13.36 -7.41
C GLU A 67 2.42 13.49 -5.99
N ASP A 68 2.59 14.71 -5.51
CA ASP A 68 3.05 14.95 -4.13
C ASP A 68 2.12 14.24 -3.13
N THR A 69 2.71 13.31 -2.38
CA THR A 69 1.98 12.30 -1.62
C THR A 69 2.48 12.28 -0.18
N LYS A 70 1.53 12.22 0.77
CA LYS A 70 1.83 12.04 2.19
C LYS A 70 1.36 10.67 2.63
N LEU A 71 2.26 9.90 3.25
CA LEU A 71 1.99 8.57 3.78
C LEU A 71 2.24 8.53 5.28
N ILE A 72 1.55 7.64 5.97
CA ILE A 72 1.96 7.17 7.29
C ILE A 72 2.69 5.85 7.08
N ARG A 73 3.97 5.79 7.46
CA ARG A 73 4.79 4.60 7.48
C ARG A 73 4.65 3.91 8.84
N CYS A 74 4.23 2.66 8.83
CA CYS A 74 3.98 1.85 10.01
C CYS A 74 4.85 0.58 10.00
N GLU A 75 5.37 0.21 11.16
CA GLU A 75 5.83 -1.17 11.36
C GLU A 75 4.64 -2.13 11.48
N LYS A 76 4.92 -3.44 11.38
CA LYS A 76 3.89 -4.50 11.46
C LYS A 76 2.96 -4.35 12.66
N ASN A 77 3.54 -4.24 13.87
CA ASN A 77 2.74 -4.20 15.10
C ASN A 77 1.95 -2.89 15.22
N GLU A 78 2.53 -1.77 14.76
CA GLU A 78 1.85 -0.49 14.73
C GLU A 78 0.63 -0.51 13.79
N PHE A 79 0.77 -1.14 12.62
CA PHE A 79 -0.37 -1.27 11.71
C PHE A 79 -1.46 -2.20 12.25
N LEU A 80 -1.10 -3.28 12.96
CA LEU A 80 -2.09 -4.17 13.59
C LEU A 80 -2.98 -3.42 14.61
N ASP A 81 -2.40 -2.47 15.36
CA ASP A 81 -3.16 -1.62 16.27
C ASP A 81 -4.16 -0.71 15.53
N VAL A 82 -3.79 -0.20 14.35
CA VAL A 82 -4.70 0.58 13.48
C VAL A 82 -5.78 -0.31 12.87
N TYR A 83 -5.37 -1.48 12.39
CA TYR A 83 -6.22 -2.46 11.71
C TYR A 83 -7.37 -2.92 12.61
N THR A 84 -7.11 -3.14 13.89
CA THR A 84 -8.11 -3.63 14.85
C THR A 84 -9.10 -2.55 15.29
N ARG A 85 -8.76 -1.27 15.15
CA ARG A 85 -9.51 -0.14 15.71
C ARG A 85 -10.24 0.72 14.67
N THR A 86 -10.02 0.48 13.37
CA THR A 86 -10.51 1.33 12.29
C THR A 86 -10.92 0.51 11.07
N ASP A 87 -11.70 1.10 10.16
CA ASP A 87 -12.07 0.44 8.90
C ASP A 87 -10.95 0.45 7.85
N VAL A 88 -9.85 1.19 8.10
CA VAL A 88 -8.67 1.23 7.20
C VAL A 88 -8.21 -0.20 6.89
N GLY A 89 -8.18 -1.07 7.89
CA GLY A 89 -7.77 -2.46 7.73
C GLY A 89 -8.63 -3.24 6.73
N LYS A 90 -9.96 -3.13 6.86
CA LYS A 90 -10.92 -3.83 5.99
C LYS A 90 -10.82 -3.35 4.55
N ASN A 91 -10.85 -2.03 4.34
CA ASN A 91 -10.77 -1.44 3.00
C ASN A 91 -9.45 -1.80 2.30
N SER A 92 -8.35 -1.78 3.05
CA SER A 92 -7.03 -2.15 2.52
C SER A 92 -6.95 -3.61 2.09
N LEU A 93 -7.54 -4.52 2.87
CA LEU A 93 -7.57 -5.94 2.52
C LEU A 93 -8.43 -6.20 1.28
N VAL A 94 -9.59 -5.56 1.19
CA VAL A 94 -10.48 -5.65 0.02
C VAL A 94 -9.76 -5.16 -1.23
N GLU A 95 -9.14 -3.99 -1.17
CA GLU A 95 -8.41 -3.42 -2.31
C GLU A 95 -7.20 -4.28 -2.71
N TYR A 96 -6.43 -4.79 -1.75
CA TYR A 96 -5.33 -5.72 -2.03
C TYR A 96 -5.82 -7.01 -2.74
N MET A 97 -6.89 -7.62 -2.23
CA MET A 97 -7.47 -8.83 -2.82
C MET A 97 -8.00 -8.56 -4.23
N ARG A 98 -8.61 -7.40 -4.46
CA ARG A 98 -9.10 -7.00 -5.79
C ARG A 98 -7.98 -6.86 -6.80
N ARG A 99 -6.88 -6.20 -6.43
CA ARG A 99 -5.70 -6.06 -7.28
C ARG A 99 -5.09 -7.41 -7.61
N THR A 100 -4.92 -8.26 -6.59
CA THR A 100 -4.37 -9.61 -6.73
C THR A 100 -5.25 -10.49 -7.63
N ALA A 101 -6.56 -10.52 -7.40
CA ALA A 101 -7.49 -11.32 -8.19
C ALA A 101 -7.48 -10.92 -9.67
N ARG A 102 -7.45 -9.62 -9.96
CA ARG A 102 -7.34 -9.10 -11.33
C ARG A 102 -6.00 -9.47 -11.97
N ALA A 103 -4.90 -9.34 -11.25
CA ALA A 103 -3.58 -9.72 -11.74
C ALA A 103 -3.45 -11.23 -12.04
N LEU A 104 -4.24 -12.06 -11.35
CA LEU A 104 -4.35 -13.50 -11.58
C LEU A 104 -5.43 -13.88 -12.62
N GLY A 105 -6.14 -12.90 -13.19
CA GLY A 105 -7.20 -13.13 -14.18
C GLY A 105 -8.47 -13.78 -13.60
N TRP A 106 -8.71 -13.67 -12.30
CA TRP A 106 -9.92 -14.18 -11.65
C TRP A 106 -11.14 -13.26 -11.84
N ILE A 107 -10.89 -11.97 -12.06
CA ILE A 107 -11.87 -10.91 -12.34
C ILE A 107 -11.34 -9.91 -13.36
#